data_AF-A0AAQ4D570-F1
#
_entry.id   AF-A0AAQ4D570-F1
#
_cell.length_a   1.000
_cell.length_b   1.000
_cell.length_c   1.000
_cell.angle_alpha   90.00
_cell.angle_beta   90.00
_cell.angle_gamma   90.00
#
_symmetry.space_group_name_H-M   'P 1'
#
loop_
_entity.id
_entity.type
_entity.pdbx_description
1 polymer ?
#
loop_
_entity_poly.entity_id
_entity_poly.type
_entity_poly.pdbx_seq_one_letter_code
_entity_poly.pdbx_strand_id
1 'polypeptide(L)'
;MTAFVLLTFHECASASAPIPSEASVTVARARFYLRERLDVIKHPYVAALVAYALSFVPGADWLKSMDVLKSHLLEDTEMNTLSTGDDATGVDVEGTSYALLAHLRHRDMDSSKKFVNWLQRHRSASGSFVSTQDTVVALQALSEYSMQATKAAPNISVSIFADNTKYYYDINRGNAGVLKEFDIFDTRLPIVINATGMGVAALNVRLRYNVLKPPEKVCKFSLSVEAGTGKGGNKLREEFPAALLEKLRVDKELLSRNRVGRSAGVNSQTPADKSTYNVKVCSRYSGGQESNMAIIDVGILTGFSAIEDDLKRVIIDTPEVKKYEINEKSVIFYLATIKSAIETCVAFRIKKDFAVTNLQTATVKVYDYYKPEDSCSQFYRPAGSLVGFFCEGSQCKCTAAECPIEETFQLLLNKTTQKQRAIIEKIACDKHDFVWKGKVVSKYVTTGYRHLVFNISLVIKEGEHSNAVDLSE
;
A
#
# COMPACT_ATOMS: atom_id res chain seq x y z
N MET A 1 -10.13 19.25 -17.20
CA MET A 1 -11.11 18.66 -18.15
C MET A 1 -11.12 19.34 -19.52
N THR A 2 -11.51 20.62 -19.67
CA THR A 2 -11.57 21.27 -21.00
C THR A 2 -10.25 21.22 -21.77
N ALA A 3 -9.13 21.54 -21.10
CA ALA A 3 -7.79 21.47 -21.70
C ALA A 3 -7.41 20.04 -22.11
N PHE A 4 -7.73 19.05 -21.28
CA PHE A 4 -7.48 17.63 -21.57
C PHE A 4 -8.23 17.17 -22.82
N VAL A 5 -9.53 17.47 -22.93
CA VAL A 5 -10.31 17.11 -24.11
C VAL A 5 -9.80 17.83 -25.36
N LEU A 6 -9.46 19.13 -25.25
CA LEU A 6 -8.87 19.87 -26.36
C LEU A 6 -7.54 19.24 -26.83
N LEU A 7 -6.69 18.85 -25.87
CA LEU A 7 -5.44 18.17 -26.15
C LEU A 7 -5.66 16.85 -26.89
N THR A 8 -6.63 16.03 -26.46
CA THR A 8 -6.93 14.76 -27.15
C THR A 8 -7.33 14.96 -28.61
N PHE A 9 -8.08 16.01 -28.95
CA PHE A 9 -8.39 16.34 -30.34
C PHE A 9 -7.13 16.69 -31.14
N HIS A 10 -6.21 17.45 -30.55
CA HIS A 10 -4.97 17.87 -31.22
C HIS A 10 -3.97 16.72 -31.41
N GLU A 11 -3.81 15.86 -30.42
CA GLU A 11 -2.93 14.68 -30.51
C GLU A 11 -3.47 13.67 -31.53
N CYS A 12 -4.78 13.36 -31.48
CA CYS A 12 -5.40 12.48 -32.48
C CYS A 12 -5.28 13.06 -33.89
N ALA A 13 -5.41 14.38 -34.03
CA ALA A 13 -5.29 15.06 -35.31
C ALA A 13 -3.87 15.06 -35.87
N SER A 14 -2.87 15.10 -35.00
CA SER A 14 -1.46 15.00 -35.38
C SER A 14 -1.07 13.56 -35.77
N ALA A 15 -1.73 12.56 -35.18
CA ALA A 15 -1.38 11.15 -35.38
C ALA A 15 -2.13 10.44 -36.51
N SER A 16 -3.41 10.77 -36.76
CA SER A 16 -4.29 9.93 -37.59
C SER A 16 -5.03 10.69 -38.69
N ALA A 17 -5.88 11.64 -38.35
CA ALA A 17 -6.75 12.35 -39.29
C ALA A 17 -7.10 13.75 -38.79
N PRO A 18 -7.27 14.75 -39.66
CA PRO A 18 -7.64 16.11 -39.24
C PRO A 18 -8.92 16.12 -38.41
N ILE A 19 -9.04 17.11 -37.52
CA ILE A 19 -10.20 17.27 -36.64
C ILE A 19 -11.49 17.30 -37.49
N PRO A 20 -12.51 16.48 -37.17
CA PRO A 20 -13.77 16.47 -37.91
C PRO A 20 -14.41 17.86 -38.00
N SER A 21 -14.98 18.20 -39.15
CA SER A 21 -15.63 19.51 -39.37
C SER A 21 -16.73 19.79 -38.35
N GLU A 22 -17.45 18.75 -37.92
CA GLU A 22 -18.49 18.81 -36.89
C GLU A 22 -17.94 19.22 -35.51
N ALA A 23 -16.69 18.84 -35.20
CA ALA A 23 -16.04 19.17 -33.93
C ALA A 23 -15.31 20.53 -33.98
N SER A 24 -15.13 21.13 -35.15
CA SER A 24 -14.37 22.39 -35.34
C SER A 24 -14.93 23.54 -34.49
N VAL A 25 -16.25 23.70 -34.46
CA VAL A 25 -16.92 24.75 -33.65
C VAL A 25 -16.70 24.49 -32.16
N THR A 26 -16.74 23.23 -31.72
CA THR A 26 -16.54 22.83 -30.33
C THR A 26 -15.09 23.09 -29.90
N VAL A 27 -14.12 22.76 -30.74
CA VAL A 27 -12.69 23.04 -30.52
C VAL A 27 -12.44 24.55 -30.43
N ALA A 28 -13.05 25.35 -31.31
CA ALA A 28 -12.94 26.81 -31.26
C ALA A 28 -13.52 27.40 -29.96
N ARG A 29 -14.67 26.89 -29.50
CA ARG A 29 -15.28 27.29 -28.21
C ARG A 29 -14.42 26.89 -27.02
N ALA A 30 -13.85 25.69 -27.04
CA ALA A 30 -12.94 25.22 -25.99
C ALA A 30 -11.68 26.09 -25.91
N ARG A 31 -11.08 26.42 -27.06
CA ARG A 31 -9.94 27.35 -27.16
C ARG A 31 -10.29 28.71 -26.54
N PHE A 32 -11.42 29.30 -26.96
CA PHE A 32 -11.87 30.59 -26.43
C PHE A 32 -12.03 30.54 -24.91
N TYR A 33 -12.69 29.51 -24.40
CA TYR A 33 -12.89 29.33 -22.96
C TYR A 33 -11.56 29.27 -22.18
N LEU A 34 -10.56 28.53 -22.68
CA LEU A 34 -9.26 28.44 -22.02
C LEU A 34 -8.53 29.78 -22.04
N ARG A 35 -8.57 30.50 -23.18
CA ARG A 35 -7.93 31.79 -23.35
C ARG A 35 -8.45 32.83 -22.35
N GLU A 36 -9.76 32.94 -22.19
CA GLU A 36 -10.39 33.91 -21.29
C GLU A 36 -10.13 33.61 -19.80
N ARG A 37 -9.63 32.41 -19.47
CA ARG A 37 -9.37 31.99 -18.08
C ARG A 37 -7.90 31.86 -17.73
N LEU A 38 -6.98 32.21 -18.62
CA LEU A 38 -5.54 32.10 -18.36
C LEU A 38 -5.11 32.80 -17.06
N ASP A 39 -5.62 34.01 -16.83
CA ASP A 39 -5.25 34.83 -15.67
C ASP A 39 -5.84 34.32 -14.33
N VAL A 40 -6.76 33.35 -14.38
CA VAL A 40 -7.44 32.77 -13.21
C VAL A 40 -6.76 31.46 -12.76
N ILE A 41 -5.86 30.91 -13.58
CA ILE A 41 -5.19 29.64 -13.28
C ILE A 41 -4.18 29.87 -12.16
N LYS A 42 -4.38 29.20 -11.02
CA LYS A 42 -3.48 29.24 -9.86
C LYS A 42 -2.62 27.99 -9.71
N HIS A 43 -3.09 26.85 -10.22
CA HIS A 43 -2.44 25.57 -9.98
C HIS A 43 -1.43 25.28 -11.10
N PRO A 44 -0.14 25.01 -10.78
CA PRO A 44 0.91 24.77 -11.78
C PRO A 44 0.58 23.65 -12.78
N TYR A 45 0.08 22.50 -12.30
CA TYR A 45 -0.43 21.41 -13.14
C TYR A 45 -1.45 21.88 -14.21
N VAL A 46 -2.42 22.71 -13.81
CA VAL A 46 -3.44 23.22 -14.72
C VAL A 46 -2.83 24.19 -15.73
N ALA A 47 -1.89 25.04 -15.30
CA ALA A 47 -1.17 25.94 -16.21
C ALA A 47 -0.38 25.14 -17.26
N ALA A 48 0.31 24.07 -16.86
CA ALA A 48 1.08 23.21 -17.76
C ALA A 48 0.18 22.52 -18.80
N LEU A 49 -0.93 21.93 -18.36
CA LEU A 49 -1.89 21.27 -19.24
C LEU A 49 -2.52 22.25 -20.24
N VAL A 50 -2.88 23.46 -19.79
CA VAL A 50 -3.45 24.50 -20.66
C VAL A 50 -2.42 25.03 -21.65
N ALA A 51 -1.19 25.29 -21.21
CA ALA A 51 -0.10 25.72 -22.08
C ALA A 51 0.20 24.68 -23.16
N TYR A 52 0.24 23.40 -22.79
CA TYR A 52 0.41 22.34 -23.78
C TYR A 52 -0.76 22.25 -24.76
N ALA A 53 -2.00 22.28 -24.29
CA ALA A 53 -3.17 22.25 -25.18
C ALA A 53 -3.19 23.44 -26.17
N LEU A 54 -2.83 24.64 -25.71
CA LEU A 54 -2.78 25.85 -26.54
C LEU A 54 -1.54 25.91 -27.47
N SER A 55 -0.47 25.16 -27.17
CA SER A 55 0.72 25.07 -28.03
C SER A 55 0.46 24.45 -29.41
N PHE A 56 -0.64 23.70 -29.56
CA PHE A 56 -1.09 23.18 -30.86
C PHE A 56 -1.76 24.22 -31.73
N VAL A 57 -2.12 25.36 -31.15
CA VAL A 57 -2.96 26.35 -31.78
C VAL A 57 -2.13 27.54 -32.27
N PRO A 58 -2.18 27.89 -33.57
CA PRO A 58 -1.48 29.06 -34.08
C PRO A 58 -2.08 30.36 -33.52
N GLY A 59 -1.20 31.30 -33.14
CA GLY A 59 -1.57 32.63 -32.66
C GLY A 59 -0.69 33.13 -31.52
N ALA A 60 -1.09 34.23 -30.88
CA ALA A 60 -0.40 34.79 -29.70
C ALA A 60 -0.87 34.14 -28.37
N ASP A 61 -1.93 33.33 -28.40
CA ASP A 61 -2.52 32.72 -27.20
C ASP A 61 -1.54 31.78 -26.50
N TRP A 62 -0.72 31.05 -27.25
CA TRP A 62 0.26 30.13 -26.67
C TRP A 62 1.37 30.88 -25.91
N LEU A 63 1.80 32.06 -26.39
CA LEU A 63 2.80 32.90 -25.72
C LEU A 63 2.30 33.32 -24.34
N LYS A 64 1.07 33.87 -24.28
CA LYS A 64 0.45 34.25 -22.99
C LYS A 64 0.31 33.04 -22.06
N SER A 65 -0.10 31.89 -22.60
CA SER A 65 -0.23 30.67 -21.78
C SER A 65 1.13 30.16 -21.27
N MET A 66 2.19 30.34 -22.04
CA MET A 66 3.55 29.96 -21.66
C MET A 66 4.11 30.91 -20.58
N ASP A 67 3.81 32.20 -20.65
CA ASP A 67 4.17 33.17 -19.62
C ASP A 67 3.48 32.85 -18.29
N VAL A 68 2.18 32.49 -18.34
CA VAL A 68 1.44 32.02 -17.16
C VAL A 68 2.03 30.71 -16.63
N LEU A 69 2.43 29.77 -17.49
CA LEU A 69 3.12 28.56 -17.05
C LEU A 69 4.42 28.92 -16.33
N LYS A 70 5.28 29.72 -16.96
CA LYS A 70 6.58 30.12 -16.41
C LYS A 70 6.47 30.80 -15.05
N SER A 71 5.43 31.61 -14.82
CA SER A 71 5.22 32.26 -13.52
C SER A 71 4.84 31.29 -12.38
N HIS A 72 4.46 30.05 -12.71
CA HIS A 72 4.06 29.02 -11.76
C HIS A 72 5.07 27.88 -11.62
N LEU A 73 6.17 27.92 -12.37
CA LEU A 73 7.22 26.92 -12.29
C LEU A 73 8.12 27.17 -11.08
N LEU A 74 8.57 26.08 -10.48
CA LEU A 74 9.62 26.09 -9.47
C LEU A 74 10.95 25.86 -10.17
N GLU A 75 11.90 26.77 -9.96
CA GLU A 75 13.26 26.66 -10.48
C GLU A 75 14.24 26.41 -9.35
N ASP A 76 15.00 25.34 -9.48
CA ASP A 76 16.15 25.05 -8.63
C ASP A 76 17.41 25.25 -9.49
N THR A 77 18.15 26.31 -9.16
CA THR A 77 19.36 26.72 -9.87
C THR A 77 20.56 25.84 -9.55
N GLU A 78 20.61 25.22 -8.38
CA GLU A 78 21.68 24.31 -7.98
C GLU A 78 21.55 22.98 -8.71
N MET A 79 20.33 22.45 -8.76
CA MET A 79 20.02 21.18 -9.41
C MET A 79 19.75 21.32 -10.92
N ASN A 80 19.67 22.57 -11.40
CA ASN A 80 19.31 22.95 -12.76
C ASN A 80 18.03 22.24 -13.22
N THR A 81 16.96 22.41 -12.42
CA THR A 81 15.66 21.80 -12.63
C THR A 81 14.52 22.81 -12.69
N LEU A 82 13.51 22.48 -13.50
CA LEU A 82 12.22 23.15 -13.53
C LEU A 82 11.14 22.11 -13.25
N SER A 83 10.15 22.45 -12.44
CA SER A 83 9.03 21.55 -12.12
C SER A 83 7.74 22.33 -11.83
N THR A 84 6.62 21.60 -11.82
CA THR A 84 5.32 22.12 -11.36
C THR A 84 5.07 21.91 -9.86
N GLY A 85 6.03 21.29 -9.14
CA GLY A 85 5.94 20.97 -7.71
C GLY A 85 7.21 20.27 -7.22
N ASP A 86 7.39 20.20 -5.89
CA ASP A 86 8.60 19.67 -5.25
C ASP A 86 8.43 18.26 -4.68
N ASP A 87 7.20 17.86 -4.35
CA ASP A 87 6.90 16.63 -3.61
C ASP A 87 6.98 15.35 -4.46
N ALA A 88 7.36 15.47 -5.74
CA ALA A 88 7.45 14.35 -6.69
C ALA A 88 6.15 13.54 -6.82
N THR A 89 5.00 14.10 -6.47
CA THR A 89 3.74 13.37 -6.52
C THR A 89 3.37 13.07 -7.98
N GLY A 90 2.47 12.11 -8.22
CA GLY A 90 2.00 11.83 -9.58
C GLY A 90 1.48 13.07 -10.31
N VAL A 91 0.88 14.02 -9.60
CA VAL A 91 0.42 15.30 -10.17
C VAL A 91 1.60 16.19 -10.58
N ASP A 92 2.69 16.20 -9.82
CA ASP A 92 3.87 17.01 -10.13
C ASP A 92 4.63 16.41 -11.30
N VAL A 93 4.73 15.08 -11.38
CA VAL A 93 5.32 14.37 -12.51
C VAL A 93 4.51 14.62 -13.78
N GLU A 94 3.19 14.45 -13.72
CA GLU A 94 2.31 14.68 -14.87
C GLU A 94 2.35 16.16 -15.33
N GLY A 95 2.27 17.10 -14.39
CA GLY A 95 2.35 18.54 -14.66
C GLY A 95 3.68 18.94 -15.28
N THR A 96 4.79 18.47 -14.72
CA THR A 96 6.15 18.72 -15.23
C THR A 96 6.33 18.11 -16.62
N SER A 97 5.70 16.96 -16.89
CA SER A 97 5.75 16.32 -18.20
C SER A 97 4.98 17.10 -19.27
N TYR A 98 3.79 17.64 -18.96
CA TYR A 98 3.11 18.56 -19.87
C TYR A 98 3.88 19.86 -20.09
N ALA A 99 4.50 20.40 -19.03
CA ALA A 99 5.34 21.59 -19.15
C ALA A 99 6.50 21.33 -20.12
N LEU A 100 7.17 20.17 -20.00
CA LEU A 100 8.21 19.74 -20.94
C LEU A 100 7.69 19.64 -22.38
N LEU A 101 6.56 18.96 -22.60
CA LEU A 101 5.96 18.82 -23.93
C LEU A 101 5.58 20.17 -24.56
N ALA A 102 5.07 21.11 -23.75
CA ALA A 102 4.77 22.47 -24.20
C ALA A 102 6.03 23.21 -24.68
N HIS A 103 7.15 23.10 -23.95
CA HIS A 103 8.43 23.73 -24.34
C HIS A 103 9.05 23.05 -25.58
N LEU A 104 8.99 21.71 -25.65
CA LEU A 104 9.49 20.93 -26.78
C LEU A 104 8.79 21.27 -28.10
N ARG A 105 7.49 21.57 -28.06
CA ARG A 105 6.76 21.95 -29.26
C ARG A 105 7.25 23.26 -29.87
N HIS A 106 7.76 24.16 -29.05
CA HIS A 106 8.35 25.43 -29.46
C HIS A 106 9.89 25.38 -29.58
N ARG A 107 10.48 24.18 -29.50
CA ARG A 107 11.93 23.93 -29.58
C ARG A 107 12.76 24.68 -28.54
N ASP A 108 12.20 24.99 -27.38
CA ASP A 108 12.94 25.56 -26.26
C ASP A 108 13.72 24.46 -25.52
N MET A 109 14.88 24.08 -26.09
CA MET A 109 15.70 22.99 -25.57
C MET A 109 16.40 23.34 -24.24
N ASP A 110 16.67 24.62 -24.01
CA ASP A 110 17.36 25.10 -22.81
C ASP A 110 16.49 24.92 -21.57
N SER A 111 15.22 25.34 -21.63
CA SER A 111 14.24 25.05 -20.58
C SER A 111 13.89 23.56 -20.53
N SER A 112 13.75 22.91 -21.69
CA SER A 112 13.40 21.47 -21.76
C SER A 112 14.38 20.58 -20.98
N LYS A 113 15.69 20.87 -21.05
CA LYS A 113 16.71 20.12 -20.30
C LYS A 113 16.47 20.17 -18.79
N LYS A 114 15.98 21.28 -18.26
CA LYS A 114 15.72 21.45 -16.82
C LYS A 114 14.56 20.58 -16.35
N PHE A 115 13.48 20.47 -17.13
CA PHE A 115 12.38 19.55 -16.83
C PHE A 115 12.82 18.08 -16.91
N VAL A 116 13.64 17.73 -17.91
CA VAL A 116 14.19 16.38 -18.04
C VAL A 116 15.05 16.00 -16.84
N ASN A 117 15.91 16.91 -16.38
CA ASN A 117 16.72 16.68 -15.18
C ASN A 117 15.84 16.41 -13.94
N TRP A 118 14.70 17.10 -13.82
CA TRP A 118 13.76 16.87 -12.72
C TRP A 118 13.06 15.52 -12.86
N LEU A 119 12.53 15.20 -14.05
CA LEU A 119 11.82 13.94 -14.30
C LEU A 119 12.74 12.72 -14.13
N GLN A 120 13.99 12.79 -14.59
CA GLN A 120 14.94 11.68 -14.43
C GLN A 120 15.29 11.41 -12.97
N ARG A 121 15.34 12.45 -12.12
CA ARG A 121 15.57 12.30 -10.68
C ARG A 121 14.43 11.58 -9.96
N HIS A 122 13.20 11.78 -10.44
CA HIS A 122 11.99 11.18 -9.85
C HIS A 122 11.55 9.90 -10.56
N ARG A 123 12.30 9.46 -11.58
CA ARG A 123 12.05 8.20 -12.27
C ARG A 123 12.56 7.04 -11.42
N SER A 124 11.70 6.05 -11.19
CA SER A 124 12.13 4.84 -10.47
C SER A 124 13.13 4.04 -11.29
N ALA A 125 13.90 3.17 -10.62
CA ALA A 125 14.87 2.28 -11.29
C ALA A 125 14.22 1.33 -12.32
N SER A 126 12.95 0.97 -12.14
CA SER A 126 12.17 0.18 -13.13
C SER A 126 11.75 0.99 -14.36
N GLY A 127 12.01 2.29 -14.37
CA GLY A 127 11.66 3.21 -15.45
C GLY A 127 10.24 3.77 -15.37
N SER A 128 9.45 3.37 -14.36
CA SER A 128 8.10 3.87 -14.08
C SER A 128 8.10 5.08 -13.13
N PHE A 129 6.97 5.78 -13.05
CA PHE A 129 6.73 6.87 -12.10
C PHE A 129 5.70 6.43 -11.05
N VAL A 130 5.13 7.38 -10.31
CA VAL A 130 4.36 7.15 -9.08
C VAL A 130 2.98 6.58 -9.35
N SER A 131 2.34 6.96 -10.46
CA SER A 131 1.03 6.47 -10.91
C SER A 131 1.09 5.92 -12.35
N THR A 132 -0.07 5.70 -12.97
CA THR A 132 -0.16 5.26 -14.38
C THR A 132 -0.11 6.44 -15.35
N GLN A 133 -0.86 7.51 -15.08
CA GLN A 133 -1.00 8.65 -16.00
C GLN A 133 0.30 9.44 -16.15
N ASP A 134 0.91 9.79 -15.02
CA ASP A 134 2.22 10.42 -14.95
C ASP A 134 3.29 9.57 -15.66
N THR A 135 3.26 8.24 -15.50
CA THR A 135 4.19 7.35 -16.19
C THR A 135 4.05 7.45 -17.71
N VAL A 136 2.83 7.44 -18.24
CA VAL A 136 2.60 7.52 -19.70
C VAL A 136 3.07 8.87 -20.25
N VAL A 137 2.62 9.97 -19.65
CA VAL A 137 2.93 11.32 -20.13
C VAL A 137 4.42 11.63 -19.95
N ALA A 138 5.06 11.22 -18.85
CA ALA A 138 6.49 11.41 -18.64
C ALA A 138 7.33 10.62 -19.63
N LEU A 139 6.97 9.37 -19.92
CA LEU A 139 7.68 8.57 -20.92
C LEU A 139 7.52 9.15 -22.34
N GLN A 140 6.34 9.67 -22.68
CA GLN A 140 6.13 10.41 -23.93
C GLN A 140 7.05 11.64 -23.99
N ALA A 141 7.03 12.49 -22.96
CA ALA A 141 7.81 13.73 -22.90
C ALA A 141 9.33 13.48 -22.99
N LEU A 142 9.84 12.49 -22.24
CA LEU A 142 11.25 12.09 -22.28
C LEU A 142 11.65 11.50 -23.64
N SER A 143 10.74 10.77 -24.30
CA SER A 143 10.98 10.22 -25.63
C SER A 143 11.03 11.32 -26.68
N GLU A 144 10.08 12.26 -26.66
CA GLU A 144 10.09 13.43 -27.54
C GLU A 144 11.34 14.31 -27.33
N TYR A 145 11.73 14.54 -26.08
CA TYR A 145 12.99 15.23 -25.79
C TYR A 145 14.18 14.49 -26.40
N SER A 146 14.26 13.17 -26.21
CA SER A 146 15.38 12.37 -26.73
C SER A 146 15.47 12.43 -28.26
N MET A 147 14.34 12.41 -28.95
CA MET A 147 14.28 12.55 -30.41
C MET A 147 14.73 13.94 -30.90
N GLN A 148 14.43 15.00 -30.15
CA GLN A 148 14.80 16.37 -30.53
C GLN A 148 16.23 16.74 -30.10
N ALA A 149 16.67 16.26 -28.94
CA ALA A 149 17.94 16.62 -28.31
C ALA A 149 19.16 15.98 -28.97
N THR A 150 19.01 14.81 -29.60
CA THR A 150 20.19 14.06 -30.08
C THR A 150 19.93 13.38 -31.41
N LYS A 151 20.60 13.87 -32.47
CA LYS A 151 20.65 13.19 -33.78
C LYS A 151 21.85 12.24 -33.93
N ALA A 152 22.87 12.40 -33.09
CA ALA A 152 24.10 11.61 -33.13
C ALA A 152 23.99 10.37 -32.24
N ALA A 153 24.56 9.24 -32.68
CA ALA A 153 24.63 8.05 -31.84
C ALA A 153 25.45 8.33 -30.57
N PRO A 154 25.04 7.79 -29.40
CA PRO A 154 25.81 7.95 -28.18
C PRO A 154 27.17 7.26 -28.34
N ASN A 155 28.20 7.90 -27.82
CA ASN A 155 29.55 7.40 -27.65
C ASN A 155 30.08 7.99 -26.33
N ILE A 156 29.72 7.35 -25.22
CA ILE A 156 29.96 7.84 -23.86
C ILE A 156 30.79 6.79 -23.12
N SER A 157 31.93 7.20 -22.56
CA SER A 157 32.73 6.37 -21.67
C SER A 157 32.48 6.78 -20.23
N VAL A 158 32.04 5.85 -19.40
CA VAL A 158 31.71 6.08 -17.98
C VAL A 158 32.68 5.30 -17.10
N SER A 159 33.23 5.97 -16.09
CA SER A 159 33.97 5.33 -15.00
C SER A 159 33.31 5.63 -13.66
N ILE A 160 32.95 4.60 -12.91
CA ILE A 160 32.30 4.69 -11.60
C ILE A 160 33.27 4.16 -10.56
N PHE A 161 33.58 4.95 -9.55
CA PHE A 161 34.36 4.54 -8.39
C PHE A 161 33.44 4.40 -7.19
N ALA A 162 33.29 3.18 -6.68
CA ALA A 162 32.45 2.84 -5.54
C ALA A 162 32.99 1.59 -4.84
N ASP A 163 32.87 1.49 -3.51
CA ASP A 163 33.33 0.32 -2.74
C ASP A 163 34.80 -0.05 -3.02
N ASN A 164 35.66 0.99 -3.07
CA ASN A 164 37.07 0.90 -3.43
C ASN A 164 37.36 0.19 -4.78
N THR A 165 36.34 0.09 -5.63
CA THR A 165 36.37 -0.61 -6.91
C THR A 165 36.04 0.38 -8.02
N LYS A 166 36.75 0.26 -9.15
CA LYS A 166 36.52 1.10 -10.32
C LYS A 166 35.87 0.29 -11.43
N TYR A 167 34.64 0.66 -11.79
CA TYR A 167 33.86 0.10 -12.88
C TYR A 167 34.03 0.98 -14.12
N TYR A 168 34.15 0.35 -15.30
CA TYR A 168 34.22 1.03 -16.58
C TYR A 168 33.12 0.50 -17.50
N TYR A 169 32.45 1.40 -18.21
CA TYR A 169 31.41 1.03 -19.18
C TYR A 169 31.34 2.03 -20.33
N ASP A 170 31.44 1.51 -21.55
CA ASP A 170 31.30 2.29 -22.78
C ASP A 170 29.92 2.10 -23.38
N ILE A 171 29.22 3.21 -23.60
CA ILE A 171 27.88 3.28 -24.18
C ILE A 171 28.01 3.72 -25.63
N ASN A 172 27.59 2.85 -26.54
CA ASN A 172 27.58 3.05 -27.98
C ASN A 172 26.20 2.69 -28.57
N ARG A 173 26.01 2.90 -29.88
CA ARG A 173 24.75 2.58 -30.57
C ARG A 173 24.28 1.12 -30.38
N GLY A 174 25.21 0.18 -30.28
CA GLY A 174 24.91 -1.25 -30.17
C GLY A 174 24.41 -1.68 -28.79
N ASN A 175 24.73 -0.92 -27.73
CA ASN A 175 24.35 -1.26 -26.35
C ASN A 175 23.54 -0.17 -25.63
N ALA A 176 23.20 0.94 -26.29
CA ALA A 176 22.47 2.06 -25.69
C ALA A 176 21.10 1.70 -25.09
N GLY A 177 20.46 0.62 -25.58
CA GLY A 177 19.20 0.11 -25.03
C GLY A 177 19.37 -0.91 -23.90
N VAL A 178 20.60 -1.27 -23.53
CA VAL A 178 20.88 -2.30 -22.52
C VAL A 178 21.07 -1.64 -21.16
N LEU A 179 20.23 -2.04 -20.20
CA LEU A 179 20.41 -1.64 -18.80
C LEU A 179 21.63 -2.36 -18.22
N LYS A 180 22.56 -1.60 -17.63
CA LYS A 180 23.72 -2.11 -16.93
C LYS A 180 23.62 -1.77 -15.44
N GLU A 181 23.65 -2.80 -14.59
CA GLU A 181 23.59 -2.66 -13.13
C GLU A 181 24.95 -3.00 -12.50
N PHE A 182 25.25 -2.31 -11.40
CA PHE A 182 26.44 -2.51 -10.57
C PHE A 182 26.00 -2.53 -9.11
N ASP A 183 26.24 -3.64 -8.41
CA ASP A 183 25.95 -3.76 -6.99
C ASP A 183 27.08 -3.12 -6.17
N ILE A 184 26.71 -2.27 -5.21
CA ILE A 184 27.62 -1.54 -4.33
C ILE A 184 27.25 -1.93 -2.90
N PHE A 185 28.19 -2.54 -2.16
CA PHE A 185 27.93 -3.04 -0.81
C PHE A 185 28.39 -2.05 0.26
N ASP A 186 29.54 -1.41 0.09
CA ASP A 186 30.00 -0.35 0.99
C ASP A 186 29.57 1.05 0.50
N THR A 187 28.59 1.64 1.18
CA THR A 187 28.10 2.99 0.90
C THR A 187 28.74 4.08 1.79
N ARG A 188 29.75 3.74 2.60
CA ARG A 188 30.42 4.71 3.49
C ARG A 188 31.35 5.65 2.72
N LEU A 189 31.81 5.22 1.54
CA LEU A 189 32.62 6.03 0.64
C LEU A 189 31.74 6.72 -0.41
N PRO A 190 32.09 7.94 -0.85
CA PRO A 190 31.36 8.62 -1.91
C PRO A 190 31.46 7.84 -3.23
N ILE A 191 30.33 7.77 -3.95
CA ILE A 191 30.29 7.24 -5.31
C ILE A 191 30.71 8.35 -6.27
N VAL A 192 31.84 8.17 -6.96
CA VAL A 192 32.35 9.16 -7.93
C VAL A 192 32.11 8.65 -9.34
N ILE A 193 31.44 9.44 -10.16
CA ILE A 193 31.12 9.09 -11.55
C ILE A 193 31.76 10.11 -12.46
N ASN A 194 32.60 9.64 -13.37
CA ASN A 194 33.15 10.45 -14.46
C ASN A 194 32.63 9.92 -15.79
N ALA A 195 32.10 10.80 -16.63
CA ALA A 195 31.64 10.47 -17.98
C ALA A 195 32.28 11.40 -19.00
N THR A 196 32.75 10.85 -20.11
CA THR A 196 33.33 11.59 -21.24
C THR A 196 32.72 11.11 -22.55
N GLY A 197 32.78 11.93 -23.59
CA GLY A 197 32.26 11.59 -24.92
C GLY A 197 31.03 12.40 -25.33
N MET A 198 30.26 11.88 -26.29
CA MET A 198 29.11 12.55 -26.89
C MET A 198 27.83 11.73 -26.73
N GLY A 199 26.74 12.37 -26.31
CA GLY A 199 25.44 11.76 -26.15
C GLY A 199 24.85 12.03 -24.76
N VAL A 200 23.70 11.43 -24.49
CA VAL A 200 23.01 11.48 -23.19
C VAL A 200 22.81 10.06 -22.68
N ALA A 201 23.19 9.82 -21.42
CA ALA A 201 22.92 8.56 -20.71
C ALA A 201 22.16 8.87 -19.42
N ALA A 202 21.29 7.95 -19.02
CA ALA A 202 20.57 8.03 -17.75
C ALA A 202 21.23 7.10 -16.72
N LEU A 203 21.39 7.60 -15.49
CA LEU A 203 21.95 6.85 -14.36
C LEU A 203 20.97 6.96 -13.19
N ASN A 204 20.65 5.81 -12.58
CA ASN A 204 19.81 5.72 -11.39
C ASN A 204 20.59 5.02 -10.27
N VAL A 205 20.55 5.59 -9.06
CA VAL A 205 21.16 4.98 -7.86
C VAL A 205 20.04 4.52 -6.93
N ARG A 206 20.06 3.23 -6.57
CA ARG A 206 19.04 2.64 -5.70
C ARG A 206 19.64 2.25 -4.35
N LEU A 207 19.27 2.98 -3.31
CA LEU A 207 19.63 2.66 -1.93
C LEU A 207 18.49 1.91 -1.23
N ARG A 208 18.78 0.76 -0.63
CA ARG A 208 17.86 0.03 0.25
C ARG A 208 18.53 -0.15 1.61
N TYR A 209 17.87 0.31 2.67
CA TYR A 209 18.36 0.17 4.04
C TYR A 209 17.19 -0.07 4.99
N ASN A 210 17.49 -0.68 6.13
CA ASN A 210 16.51 -0.88 7.19
C ASN A 210 16.51 0.34 8.12
N VAL A 211 15.32 0.80 8.49
CA VAL A 211 15.13 1.87 9.48
C VAL A 211 14.64 1.26 10.79
N LEU A 212 15.13 1.78 11.93
CA LEU A 212 14.76 1.27 13.27
C LEU A 212 13.28 1.49 13.59
N LYS A 213 12.72 2.60 13.12
CA LYS A 213 11.29 2.91 13.19
C LYS A 213 10.85 3.40 11.82
N PRO A 214 9.75 2.86 11.25
CA PRO A 214 9.19 3.42 10.03
C PRO A 214 8.75 4.88 10.30
N PRO A 215 8.96 5.81 9.35
CA PRO A 215 8.47 7.18 9.50
C PRO A 215 6.95 7.17 9.70
N GLU A 216 6.45 8.04 10.58
CA GLU A 216 5.01 8.19 10.82
C GLU A 216 4.35 8.65 9.52
N LYS A 217 3.73 7.71 8.79
CA LYS A 217 2.91 8.07 7.63
C LYS A 217 1.68 8.81 8.15
N VAL A 218 1.52 10.07 7.76
CA VAL A 218 0.30 10.83 8.01
C VAL A 218 -0.82 10.19 7.19
N CYS A 219 -1.57 9.35 7.87
CA CYS A 219 -2.62 8.55 7.28
C CYS A 219 -3.82 9.46 6.93
N LYS A 220 -3.95 9.82 5.64
CA LYS A 220 -5.04 10.66 5.12
C LYS A 220 -6.38 9.94 5.01
N PHE A 221 -6.46 8.66 5.36
CA PHE A 221 -7.70 7.87 5.37
C PHE A 221 -7.95 7.31 6.76
N SER A 222 -9.14 7.46 7.33
CA SER A 222 -9.52 6.56 8.42
C SER A 222 -9.67 5.16 7.85
N LEU A 223 -9.24 4.14 8.59
CA LEU A 223 -9.38 2.76 8.19
C LEU A 223 -9.86 1.95 9.40
N SER A 224 -10.96 1.23 9.22
CA SER A 224 -11.47 0.26 10.18
C SER A 224 -11.78 -1.05 9.46
N VAL A 225 -11.38 -2.16 10.09
CA VAL A 225 -11.56 -3.50 9.52
C VAL A 225 -12.14 -4.42 10.58
N GLU A 226 -13.25 -5.05 10.25
CA GLU A 226 -13.96 -6.01 11.10
C GLU A 226 -14.05 -7.36 10.37
N ALA A 227 -13.66 -8.44 11.05
CA ALA A 227 -13.78 -9.80 10.54
C ALA A 227 -14.36 -10.75 11.59
N GLY A 228 -15.55 -11.31 11.30
CA GLY A 228 -16.30 -12.17 12.23
C GLY A 228 -16.89 -13.41 11.55
N THR A 229 -17.23 -14.44 12.33
CA THR A 229 -17.90 -15.63 11.80
C THR A 229 -19.33 -15.28 11.38
N GLY A 230 -19.68 -15.59 10.13
CA GLY A 230 -21.04 -15.40 9.65
C GLY A 230 -21.95 -16.47 10.25
N LYS A 231 -22.69 -16.18 11.32
CA LYS A 231 -23.85 -17.00 11.70
C LYS A 231 -24.91 -16.79 10.62
N GLY A 232 -25.24 -17.85 9.89
CA GLY A 232 -26.30 -17.81 8.89
C GLY A 232 -27.63 -17.36 9.49
N GLY A 233 -28.25 -16.35 8.86
CA GLY A 233 -29.68 -16.07 8.90
C GLY A 233 -30.26 -15.51 10.20
N ASN A 234 -30.22 -14.19 10.36
CA ASN A 234 -31.43 -13.35 10.50
C ASN A 234 -31.05 -11.87 10.62
N LYS A 235 -31.75 -11.04 9.84
CA LYS A 235 -31.83 -9.57 9.82
C LYS A 235 -30.93 -8.82 10.83
N LEU A 236 -30.06 -7.96 10.29
CA LEU A 236 -29.67 -6.70 10.95
C LEU A 236 -30.95 -5.95 11.33
N ARG A 237 -31.37 -6.12 12.58
CA ARG A 237 -32.33 -5.25 13.25
C ARG A 237 -31.63 -4.77 14.50
N GLU A 238 -31.47 -3.46 14.56
CA GLU A 238 -30.90 -2.69 15.66
C GLU A 238 -31.22 -3.32 17.02
N GLU A 239 -30.18 -3.63 17.79
CA GLU A 239 -30.29 -4.07 19.17
C GLU A 239 -30.81 -2.90 20.02
N PHE A 240 -32.13 -2.84 20.18
CA PHE A 240 -32.73 -2.23 21.36
C PHE A 240 -32.44 -3.13 22.57
N PRO A 241 -31.90 -2.59 23.68
CA PRO A 241 -31.46 -3.40 24.81
C PRO A 241 -32.61 -4.20 25.42
N ALA A 242 -32.38 -5.50 25.56
CA ALA A 242 -33.29 -6.56 26.01
C ALA A 242 -33.81 -6.41 27.47
N ALA A 243 -33.63 -5.25 28.10
CA ALA A 243 -34.10 -4.96 29.45
C ALA A 243 -35.58 -4.57 29.53
N LEU A 244 -36.27 -4.37 28.39
CA LEU A 244 -37.67 -3.93 28.37
C LEU A 244 -38.70 -5.06 28.14
N LEU A 245 -38.28 -6.23 27.64
CA LEU A 245 -39.18 -7.35 27.31
C LEU A 245 -39.42 -8.33 28.46
N GLU A 246 -38.68 -8.21 29.56
CA GLU A 246 -38.96 -8.96 30.80
C GLU A 246 -40.14 -8.34 31.59
N LYS A 247 -40.57 -7.12 31.25
CA LYS A 247 -41.66 -6.38 31.92
C LYS A 247 -43.07 -6.66 31.41
N LEU A 248 -43.26 -7.50 30.39
CA LEU A 248 -44.56 -7.62 29.70
C LEU A 248 -45.27 -8.98 29.80
N ARG A 249 -44.79 -9.95 30.61
CA ARG A 249 -45.49 -11.22 30.98
C ARG A 249 -46.66 -11.63 30.05
N VAL A 250 -46.38 -12.36 28.97
CA VAL A 250 -47.42 -13.05 28.18
C VAL A 250 -47.01 -14.51 27.96
N ASP A 251 -47.96 -15.42 28.23
CA ASP A 251 -47.78 -16.86 28.43
C ASP A 251 -47.45 -17.69 27.18
N LYS A 252 -46.60 -18.71 27.37
CA LYS A 252 -46.16 -19.73 26.39
C LYS A 252 -47.12 -20.94 26.36
N GLU A 253 -48.33 -20.78 25.85
CA GLU A 253 -49.30 -21.89 25.75
C GLU A 253 -49.94 -22.06 24.37
N LEU A 254 -49.39 -21.45 23.32
CA LEU A 254 -49.87 -21.66 21.95
C LEU A 254 -48.68 -21.89 21.03
N LEU A 255 -48.35 -23.16 20.81
CA LEU A 255 -47.77 -23.79 19.60
C LEU A 255 -46.98 -25.06 19.97
N SER A 256 -47.59 -25.92 20.78
CA SER A 256 -47.25 -27.33 20.87
C SER A 256 -48.44 -28.15 20.38
N ARG A 257 -48.36 -28.71 19.16
CA ARG A 257 -48.99 -29.98 18.73
C ARG A 257 -48.85 -30.21 17.22
N ASN A 258 -47.92 -31.09 16.84
CA ASN A 258 -48.25 -32.46 16.44
C ASN A 258 -47.00 -33.18 15.90
N ARG A 259 -46.65 -34.28 16.55
CA ARG A 259 -45.85 -35.39 15.98
C ARG A 259 -46.81 -36.29 15.19
N VAL A 260 -46.37 -36.86 14.07
CA VAL A 260 -46.30 -38.32 13.80
C VAL A 260 -45.52 -38.52 12.48
N GLY A 261 -44.58 -39.47 12.46
CA GLY A 261 -44.04 -40.05 11.22
C GLY A 261 -42.60 -40.54 11.31
N ARG A 262 -42.42 -41.80 11.75
CA ARG A 262 -41.15 -42.54 11.68
C ARG A 262 -40.93 -43.07 10.26
N SER A 263 -39.75 -42.84 9.69
CA SER A 263 -39.09 -43.83 8.83
C SER A 263 -37.57 -43.72 8.99
N ALA A 264 -36.93 -44.87 9.11
CA ALA A 264 -35.52 -45.04 9.35
C ALA A 264 -34.75 -45.22 8.04
N GLY A 265 -33.51 -44.72 8.02
CA GLY A 265 -32.49 -45.09 7.05
C GLY A 265 -32.25 -44.06 5.95
N VAL A 266 -31.17 -43.28 6.09
CA VAL A 266 -29.96 -43.38 5.26
C VAL A 266 -28.93 -42.42 5.87
N ASN A 267 -27.77 -42.97 6.23
CA ASN A 267 -26.57 -42.20 6.55
C ASN A 267 -26.18 -41.38 5.31
N SER A 268 -26.39 -40.07 5.35
CA SER A 268 -25.56 -39.14 4.58
C SER A 268 -24.74 -38.33 5.58
N GLN A 269 -23.46 -38.65 5.63
CA GLN A 269 -22.42 -37.88 6.29
C GLN A 269 -22.67 -36.38 6.08
N THR A 270 -22.89 -35.64 7.16
CA THR A 270 -22.79 -34.17 7.16
C THR A 270 -21.36 -33.81 6.78
N PRO A 271 -21.11 -33.15 5.63
CA PRO A 271 -19.78 -32.69 5.29
C PRO A 271 -19.39 -31.51 6.18
N ALA A 272 -18.12 -31.47 6.55
CA ALA A 272 -17.44 -30.48 7.37
C ALA A 272 -17.98 -29.04 7.28
N ASP A 273 -18.09 -28.42 8.45
CA ASP A 273 -18.43 -27.02 8.69
C ASP A 273 -17.63 -26.07 7.76
N LYS A 274 -18.28 -25.56 6.72
CA LYS A 274 -17.72 -24.53 5.82
C LYS A 274 -17.75 -23.20 6.56
N SER A 275 -16.80 -22.98 7.46
CA SER A 275 -16.70 -21.74 8.22
C SER A 275 -16.48 -20.56 7.27
N THR A 276 -17.52 -19.75 7.07
CA THR A 276 -17.46 -18.48 6.33
C THR A 276 -17.27 -17.32 7.30
N TYR A 277 -16.41 -16.38 6.95
CA TYR A 277 -16.20 -15.15 7.71
C TYR A 277 -16.69 -13.95 6.92
N ASN A 278 -17.37 -13.01 7.59
CA ASN A 278 -17.75 -11.74 7.01
C ASN A 278 -16.63 -10.73 7.27
N VAL A 279 -16.13 -10.10 6.21
CA VAL A 279 -15.11 -9.04 6.26
C VAL A 279 -15.78 -7.74 5.87
N LYS A 280 -15.72 -6.75 6.75
CA LYS A 280 -16.21 -5.38 6.53
C LYS A 280 -15.04 -4.41 6.67
N VAL A 281 -14.81 -3.60 5.65
CA VAL A 281 -13.78 -2.58 5.61
C VAL A 281 -14.46 -1.24 5.41
N CYS A 282 -14.21 -0.28 6.29
CA CYS A 282 -14.71 1.08 6.15
C CYS A 282 -13.56 2.08 6.09
N SER A 283 -13.73 3.11 5.28
CA SER A 283 -12.76 4.19 5.16
C SER A 283 -13.42 5.55 4.93
N ARG A 284 -12.79 6.59 5.46
CA ARG A 284 -13.19 8.00 5.31
C ARG A 284 -11.98 8.83 4.96
N TYR A 285 -12.13 9.82 4.11
CA TYR A 285 -11.01 10.69 3.77
C TYR A 285 -10.84 11.78 4.84
N SER A 286 -9.62 11.97 5.32
CA SER A 286 -9.25 12.94 6.37
C SER A 286 -8.43 14.12 5.83
N GLY A 287 -8.05 14.10 4.56
CA GLY A 287 -7.19 15.11 3.93
C GLY A 287 -7.92 16.29 3.24
N GLY A 288 -9.22 16.51 3.49
CA GLY A 288 -9.98 17.57 2.81
C GLY A 288 -11.50 17.32 2.80
N GLN A 289 -12.16 17.59 1.67
CA GLN A 289 -13.60 17.36 1.49
C GLN A 289 -13.91 15.97 0.91
N GLU A 290 -13.20 15.54 -0.14
CA GLU A 290 -13.32 14.23 -0.78
C GLU A 290 -11.96 13.84 -1.39
N SER A 291 -11.70 12.54 -1.53
CA SER A 291 -10.51 12.05 -2.23
C SER A 291 -10.70 12.09 -3.75
N ASN A 292 -9.62 11.93 -4.52
CA ASN A 292 -9.74 11.51 -5.92
C ASN A 292 -10.19 10.03 -5.99
N MET A 293 -9.99 9.39 -7.13
CA MET A 293 -10.15 7.95 -7.25
C MET A 293 -9.27 7.25 -6.21
N ALA A 294 -9.86 6.30 -5.47
CA ALA A 294 -9.19 5.60 -4.39
C ALA A 294 -9.30 4.08 -4.57
N ILE A 295 -8.33 3.36 -4.04
CA ILE A 295 -8.32 1.90 -4.03
C ILE A 295 -8.43 1.40 -2.60
N ILE A 296 -9.30 0.40 -2.39
CA ILE A 296 -9.31 -0.44 -1.19
C ILE A 296 -8.81 -1.82 -1.60
N ASP A 297 -7.58 -2.16 -1.21
CA ASP A 297 -6.94 -3.46 -1.43
C ASP A 297 -7.05 -4.32 -0.18
N VAL A 298 -7.96 -5.30 -0.20
CA VAL A 298 -8.26 -6.18 0.93
C VAL A 298 -7.53 -7.50 0.75
N GLY A 299 -6.43 -7.69 1.46
CA GLY A 299 -5.71 -8.96 1.49
C GLY A 299 -6.61 -10.09 2.00
N ILE A 300 -6.57 -11.24 1.34
CA ILE A 300 -7.29 -12.46 1.74
C ILE A 300 -6.34 -13.35 2.53
N LEU A 301 -6.85 -13.95 3.60
CA LEU A 301 -6.09 -14.86 4.46
C LEU A 301 -5.68 -16.11 3.68
N THR A 302 -4.53 -16.68 4.01
CA THR A 302 -4.08 -17.94 3.40
C THR A 302 -5.08 -19.07 3.67
N GLY A 303 -5.44 -19.81 2.61
CA GLY A 303 -6.46 -20.86 2.69
C GLY A 303 -7.91 -20.39 2.64
N PHE A 304 -8.13 -19.13 2.30
CA PHE A 304 -9.47 -18.56 2.08
C PHE A 304 -9.61 -18.00 0.66
N SER A 305 -10.85 -17.96 0.19
CA SER A 305 -11.23 -17.25 -1.04
C SER A 305 -12.46 -16.39 -0.82
N ALA A 306 -12.56 -15.28 -1.54
CA ALA A 306 -13.72 -14.41 -1.49
C ALA A 306 -14.93 -15.02 -2.20
N ILE A 307 -16.13 -14.78 -1.68
CA ILE A 307 -17.38 -15.18 -2.34
C ILE A 307 -17.74 -14.13 -3.38
N GLU A 308 -17.61 -14.48 -4.66
CA GLU A 308 -17.81 -13.56 -5.78
C GLU A 308 -19.23 -12.94 -5.83
N ASP A 309 -20.25 -13.69 -5.42
CA ASP A 309 -21.64 -13.19 -5.37
C ASP A 309 -21.84 -12.06 -4.35
N ASP A 310 -21.00 -11.99 -3.31
CA ASP A 310 -21.01 -10.87 -2.37
C ASP A 310 -20.31 -9.66 -3.00
N LEU A 311 -19.22 -9.87 -3.74
CA LEU A 311 -18.48 -8.79 -4.43
C LEU A 311 -19.34 -8.09 -5.50
N LYS A 312 -20.14 -8.87 -6.25
CA LYS A 312 -21.12 -8.32 -7.20
C LYS A 312 -22.17 -7.45 -6.50
N ARG A 313 -22.57 -7.83 -5.28
CA ARG A 313 -23.51 -7.03 -4.46
C ARG A 313 -22.86 -5.75 -3.94
N VAL A 314 -21.58 -5.75 -3.59
CA VAL A 314 -20.88 -4.53 -3.16
C VAL A 314 -20.96 -3.43 -4.23
N ILE A 315 -20.83 -3.75 -5.53
CA ILE A 315 -20.98 -2.76 -6.61
C ILE A 315 -22.39 -2.15 -6.63
N ILE A 316 -23.42 -2.93 -6.29
CA ILE A 316 -24.82 -2.49 -6.32
C ILE A 316 -25.14 -1.66 -5.06
N ASP A 317 -24.70 -2.13 -3.90
CA ASP A 317 -25.02 -1.53 -2.61
C ASP A 317 -24.19 -0.26 -2.32
N THR A 318 -23.00 -0.14 -2.93
CA THR A 318 -22.06 0.97 -2.71
C THR A 318 -21.75 1.70 -4.03
N PRO A 319 -22.47 2.78 -4.37
CA PRO A 319 -22.37 3.43 -5.68
C PRO A 319 -21.00 4.07 -5.95
N GLU A 320 -20.21 4.33 -4.91
CA GLU A 320 -18.82 4.79 -5.01
C GLU A 320 -17.92 3.73 -5.66
N VAL A 321 -18.19 2.43 -5.47
CA VAL A 321 -17.42 1.31 -6.04
C VAL A 321 -17.77 1.14 -7.51
N LYS A 322 -16.77 1.31 -8.39
CA LYS A 322 -16.95 1.20 -9.84
C LYS A 322 -16.57 -0.15 -10.40
N LYS A 323 -15.61 -0.82 -9.76
CA LYS A 323 -15.08 -2.11 -10.20
C LYS A 323 -14.45 -2.85 -9.02
N TYR A 324 -14.44 -4.18 -9.08
CA TYR A 324 -13.56 -5.00 -8.26
C TYR A 324 -12.67 -5.89 -9.13
N GLU A 325 -11.53 -6.28 -8.60
CA GLU A 325 -10.65 -7.31 -9.15
C GLU A 325 -10.28 -8.31 -8.05
N ILE A 326 -10.08 -9.57 -8.43
CA ILE A 326 -9.63 -10.62 -7.52
C ILE A 326 -8.29 -11.11 -8.05
N ASN A 327 -7.28 -11.12 -7.20
CA ASN A 327 -6.02 -11.82 -7.45
C ASN A 327 -5.84 -12.94 -6.40
N GLU A 328 -4.73 -13.67 -6.46
CA GLU A 328 -4.47 -14.80 -5.55
C GLU A 328 -4.40 -14.42 -4.06
N LYS A 329 -4.09 -13.15 -3.77
CA LYS A 329 -3.76 -12.66 -2.42
C LYS A 329 -4.71 -11.59 -1.91
N SER A 330 -5.51 -10.96 -2.76
CA SER A 330 -6.36 -9.84 -2.39
C SER A 330 -7.57 -9.64 -3.30
N VAL A 331 -8.57 -8.95 -2.76
CA VAL A 331 -9.69 -8.38 -3.49
C VAL A 331 -9.49 -6.86 -3.52
N ILE A 332 -9.45 -6.29 -4.72
CA ILE A 332 -9.15 -4.89 -4.96
C ILE A 332 -10.44 -4.19 -5.41
N PHE A 333 -10.86 -3.16 -4.70
CA PHE A 333 -11.99 -2.31 -5.08
C PHE A 333 -11.50 -0.96 -5.61
N TYR A 334 -12.04 -0.54 -6.75
CA TYR A 334 -11.80 0.76 -7.37
C TYR A 334 -12.98 1.68 -7.08
N LEU A 335 -12.74 2.76 -6.35
CA LEU A 335 -13.76 3.72 -5.94
C LEU A 335 -13.55 5.04 -6.68
N ALA A 336 -14.63 5.64 -7.18
CA ALA A 336 -14.54 6.95 -7.82
C ALA A 336 -14.08 8.06 -6.86
N THR A 337 -14.48 7.97 -5.59
CA THR A 337 -14.05 8.85 -4.50
C THR A 337 -14.38 8.21 -3.14
N ILE A 338 -13.67 8.63 -2.09
CA ILE A 338 -14.00 8.39 -0.69
C ILE A 338 -14.31 9.74 -0.04
N LYS A 339 -15.49 9.85 0.57
CA LYS A 339 -15.99 11.09 1.17
C LYS A 339 -15.34 11.34 2.53
N SER A 340 -15.23 12.61 2.92
CA SER A 340 -14.78 12.98 4.27
C SER A 340 -15.90 13.02 5.30
N ALA A 341 -17.15 13.20 4.87
CA ALA A 341 -18.30 13.33 5.76
C ALA A 341 -18.89 11.99 6.23
N ILE A 342 -18.81 10.95 5.39
CA ILE A 342 -19.45 9.64 5.63
C ILE A 342 -18.45 8.54 5.32
N GLU A 343 -18.39 7.51 6.16
CA GLU A 343 -17.58 6.32 5.90
C GLU A 343 -18.12 5.53 4.70
N THR A 344 -17.23 5.20 3.78
CA THR A 344 -17.52 4.28 2.67
C THR A 344 -17.09 2.88 3.09
N CYS A 345 -18.02 1.93 3.09
CA CYS A 345 -17.78 0.58 3.55
C CYS A 345 -17.98 -0.45 2.44
N VAL A 346 -17.08 -1.44 2.36
CA VAL A 346 -17.24 -2.63 1.54
C VAL A 346 -17.33 -3.84 2.46
N ALA A 347 -18.30 -4.73 2.22
CA ALA A 347 -18.51 -5.92 3.05
C ALA A 347 -18.76 -7.15 2.18
N PHE A 348 -18.02 -8.23 2.44
CA PHE A 348 -18.14 -9.48 1.70
C PHE A 348 -17.68 -10.66 2.56
N ARG A 349 -18.17 -11.86 2.24
CA ARG A 349 -17.73 -13.08 2.92
C ARG A 349 -16.53 -13.71 2.24
N ILE A 350 -15.65 -14.29 3.06
CA ILE A 350 -14.59 -15.20 2.67
C ILE A 350 -14.93 -16.61 3.14
N LYS A 351 -14.70 -17.61 2.28
CA LYS A 351 -14.90 -19.03 2.59
C LYS A 351 -13.54 -19.69 2.82
N LYS A 352 -13.51 -20.64 3.75
CA LYS A 352 -12.32 -21.46 4.02
C LYS A 352 -12.23 -22.58 2.97
N ASP A 353 -11.16 -22.58 2.19
CA ASP A 353 -10.89 -23.64 1.19
C ASP A 353 -10.12 -24.80 1.81
N PHE A 354 -9.17 -24.52 2.71
CA PHE A 354 -8.44 -25.53 3.47
C PHE A 354 -8.07 -25.07 4.87
N ALA A 355 -7.81 -26.01 5.77
CA ALA A 355 -7.39 -25.72 7.14
C ALA A 355 -5.94 -25.27 7.18
N VAL A 356 -5.70 -24.10 7.78
CA VAL A 356 -4.36 -23.57 8.04
C VAL A 356 -4.14 -23.53 9.54
N THR A 357 -3.06 -24.17 10.01
CA THR A 357 -2.74 -24.36 11.43
C THR A 357 -2.33 -23.05 12.10
N ASN A 358 -1.57 -22.21 11.38
CA ASN A 358 -1.10 -20.89 11.84
C ASN A 358 -1.64 -19.80 10.91
N LEU A 359 -2.89 -19.39 11.13
CA LEU A 359 -3.53 -18.35 10.34
C LEU A 359 -2.86 -17.00 10.59
N GLN A 360 -2.08 -16.53 9.61
CA GLN A 360 -1.44 -15.21 9.65
C GLN A 360 -2.45 -14.09 9.40
N THR A 361 -2.16 -12.89 9.91
CA THR A 361 -2.96 -11.68 9.64
C THR A 361 -2.85 -11.28 8.18
N ALA A 362 -3.96 -10.85 7.59
CA ALA A 362 -3.96 -10.21 6.28
C ALA A 362 -3.96 -8.68 6.42
N THR A 363 -3.51 -7.98 5.38
CA THR A 363 -3.44 -6.51 5.36
C THR A 363 -4.57 -5.95 4.51
N VAL A 364 -5.20 -4.90 5.00
CA VAL A 364 -6.04 -4.01 4.18
C VAL A 364 -5.27 -2.72 3.95
N LYS A 365 -5.22 -2.28 2.70
CA LYS A 365 -4.57 -1.03 2.30
C LYS A 365 -5.55 -0.13 1.56
N VAL A 366 -5.63 1.13 1.96
CA VAL A 366 -6.40 2.18 1.26
C VAL A 366 -5.45 3.24 0.77
N TYR A 367 -5.58 3.68 -0.47
CA TYR A 367 -4.70 4.69 -1.05
C TYR A 367 -5.36 5.48 -2.19
N ASP A 368 -4.91 6.72 -2.40
CA ASP A 368 -5.28 7.52 -3.58
C ASP A 368 -4.59 6.95 -4.84
N TYR A 369 -5.33 6.81 -5.93
CA TYR A 369 -4.82 6.21 -7.17
C TYR A 369 -3.75 7.07 -7.87
N TYR A 370 -3.92 8.39 -7.82
CA TYR A 370 -2.99 9.34 -8.45
C TYR A 370 -1.85 9.73 -7.52
N LYS A 371 -2.05 9.55 -6.21
CA LYS A 371 -1.02 9.75 -5.18
C LYS A 371 -0.94 8.55 -4.21
N PRO A 372 -0.45 7.37 -4.63
CA PRO A 372 -0.37 6.16 -3.79
C PRO A 372 0.42 6.29 -2.49
N GLU A 373 1.22 7.35 -2.36
CA GLU A 373 1.94 7.72 -1.14
C GLU A 373 0.97 8.06 0.01
N ASP A 374 -0.15 8.69 -0.33
CA ASP A 374 -1.29 8.91 0.55
C ASP A 374 -1.99 7.56 0.76
N SER A 375 -1.45 6.77 1.68
CA SER A 375 -1.89 5.40 1.95
C SER A 375 -1.95 5.07 3.42
N CYS A 376 -2.92 4.24 3.77
CA CYS A 376 -3.14 3.71 5.11
C CYS A 376 -3.21 2.20 5.04
N SER A 377 -2.69 1.51 6.05
CA SER A 377 -2.71 0.05 6.10
C SER A 377 -3.04 -0.42 7.50
N GLN A 378 -3.87 -1.46 7.57
CA GLN A 378 -4.26 -2.09 8.82
C GLN A 378 -4.27 -3.60 8.66
N PHE A 379 -3.83 -4.32 9.69
CA PHE A 379 -3.90 -5.78 9.72
C PHE A 379 -5.23 -6.23 10.31
N TYR A 380 -5.80 -7.31 9.77
CA TYR A 380 -6.98 -7.95 10.31
C TYR A 380 -6.83 -9.46 10.44
N ARG A 381 -7.63 -10.03 11.34
CA ARG A 381 -7.74 -11.47 11.58
C ARG A 381 -9.16 -11.79 12.09
N PRO A 382 -9.71 -12.97 11.78
CA PRO A 382 -10.97 -13.39 12.36
C PRO A 382 -10.85 -13.58 13.87
N ALA A 383 -11.89 -13.18 14.62
CA ALA A 383 -11.93 -13.38 16.07
C ALA A 383 -11.73 -14.86 16.44
N GLY A 384 -10.78 -15.13 17.35
CA GLY A 384 -10.49 -16.47 17.88
C GLY A 384 -9.13 -17.08 17.51
N SER A 385 -8.40 -16.51 16.54
CA SER A 385 -7.00 -16.91 16.26
C SER A 385 -6.03 -15.95 16.96
N LEU A 386 -5.35 -16.42 18.00
CA LEU A 386 -4.35 -15.64 18.75
C LEU A 386 -2.95 -16.12 18.35
N VAL A 387 -2.29 -15.37 17.47
CA VAL A 387 -0.84 -15.23 17.59
C VAL A 387 -0.64 -14.05 18.52
N GLY A 388 -0.42 -14.34 19.80
CA GLY A 388 -0.02 -13.32 20.74
C GLY A 388 1.43 -12.93 20.46
N PHE A 389 1.72 -11.63 20.58
CA PHE A 389 3.09 -11.16 20.78
C PHE A 389 3.16 -10.65 22.22
N PHE A 390 4.20 -11.05 22.94
CA PHE A 390 4.56 -10.45 24.21
C PHE A 390 5.68 -9.46 23.92
N CYS A 391 5.42 -8.18 24.10
CA CYS A 391 6.38 -7.12 23.83
C CYS A 391 6.75 -6.42 25.14
N GLU A 392 8.05 -6.32 25.42
CA GLU A 392 8.60 -5.53 26.51
C GLU A 392 9.61 -4.55 25.91
N GLY A 393 9.28 -3.25 25.94
CA GLY A 393 10.03 -2.23 25.19
C GLY A 393 9.98 -2.46 23.67
N SER A 394 11.15 -2.54 23.03
CA SER A 394 11.31 -2.77 21.58
C SER A 394 11.43 -4.25 21.19
N GLN A 395 11.44 -5.16 22.16
CA GLN A 395 11.60 -6.60 21.90
C GLN A 395 10.25 -7.31 22.04
N CYS A 396 9.82 -7.93 20.96
CA CYS A 396 8.60 -8.72 20.91
C CYS A 396 8.96 -10.20 20.74
N LYS A 397 8.44 -11.05 21.63
CA LYS A 397 8.51 -12.51 21.52
C LYS A 397 7.18 -13.06 21.03
N CYS A 398 7.22 -13.94 20.03
CA CYS A 398 6.03 -14.65 19.58
C CYS A 398 5.57 -15.63 20.67
N THR A 399 4.29 -15.57 21.04
CA THR A 399 3.69 -16.46 22.05
C THR A 399 2.83 -17.57 21.43
N ALA A 400 3.05 -17.89 20.15
CA ALA A 400 2.42 -19.02 19.47
C ALA A 400 3.00 -20.38 19.91
N ALA A 401 2.98 -20.65 21.21
CA ALA A 401 3.36 -21.92 21.80
C ALA A 401 2.15 -22.59 22.46
N GLU A 402 2.18 -23.92 22.53
CA GLU A 402 1.21 -24.71 23.29
C GLU A 402 1.11 -24.19 24.72
N CYS A 403 -0.12 -24.00 25.23
CA CYS A 403 -0.31 -23.58 26.62
C CYS A 403 0.36 -24.61 27.56
N PRO A 404 1.02 -24.16 28.64
CA PRO A 404 1.61 -25.08 29.60
C PRO A 404 0.52 -25.98 30.18
N ILE A 405 0.77 -27.29 30.17
CA ILE A 405 -0.15 -28.31 30.68
C ILE A 405 -0.42 -28.04 32.17
N GLU A 406 -1.69 -28.09 32.58
CA GLU A 406 -2.06 -27.95 33.99
C GLU A 406 -1.55 -29.20 34.76
N GLU A 407 -0.85 -28.98 35.88
CA GLU A 407 -0.36 -30.03 36.80
C GLU A 407 0.79 -30.95 36.33
N THR A 408 1.70 -30.50 35.45
CA THR A 408 2.84 -31.28 34.90
C THR A 408 3.71 -32.01 35.94
N PHE A 409 3.75 -31.53 37.19
CA PHE A 409 4.67 -32.03 38.22
C PHE A 409 4.01 -32.80 39.37
N GLN A 410 2.67 -32.91 39.44
CA GLN A 410 2.02 -33.64 40.54
C GLN A 410 2.38 -35.13 40.55
N LEU A 411 2.50 -35.75 39.36
CA LEU A 411 2.95 -37.12 39.18
C LEU A 411 4.41 -37.36 39.63
N LEU A 412 5.24 -36.30 39.66
CA LEU A 412 6.65 -36.36 40.05
C LEU A 412 6.86 -36.13 41.54
N LEU A 413 5.89 -35.53 42.25
CA LEU A 413 6.03 -35.15 43.66
C LEU A 413 5.62 -36.26 44.65
N ASN A 414 4.89 -37.29 44.21
CA ASN A 414 4.24 -38.24 45.11
C ASN A 414 5.09 -39.49 45.48
N LYS A 415 6.20 -39.75 44.76
CA LYS A 415 7.36 -40.62 45.12
C LYS A 415 8.25 -40.80 43.89
N THR A 416 9.48 -40.29 43.92
CA THR A 416 10.43 -40.40 42.80
C THR A 416 11.23 -41.70 42.86
N THR A 417 11.01 -42.60 41.91
CA THR A 417 11.94 -43.72 41.65
C THR A 417 13.22 -43.23 40.98
N GLN A 418 14.31 -44.00 41.08
CA GLN A 418 15.62 -43.64 40.49
C GLN A 418 15.54 -43.39 38.97
N LYS A 419 14.68 -44.16 38.26
CA LYS A 419 14.39 -43.96 36.84
C LYS A 419 13.71 -42.62 36.55
N GLN A 420 12.78 -42.18 37.41
CA GLN A 420 12.11 -40.88 37.26
C GLN A 420 13.06 -39.72 37.52
N ARG A 421 14.00 -39.85 38.48
CA ARG A 421 15.02 -38.82 38.72
C ARG A 421 15.94 -38.63 37.52
N ALA A 422 16.39 -39.72 36.90
CA ALA A 422 17.21 -39.64 35.68
C ALA A 422 16.48 -38.96 34.50
N ILE A 423 15.16 -39.15 34.39
CA ILE A 423 14.35 -38.49 33.37
C ILE A 423 14.21 -36.99 33.65
N ILE A 424 13.96 -36.59 34.91
CA ILE A 424 13.87 -35.18 35.30
C ILE A 424 15.22 -34.48 35.08
N GLU A 425 16.31 -35.13 35.47
CA GLU A 425 17.67 -34.64 35.24
C GLU A 425 17.93 -34.40 33.76
N LYS A 426 17.59 -35.37 32.90
CA LYS A 426 17.72 -35.21 31.44
C LYS A 426 16.86 -34.06 30.89
N ILE A 427 15.64 -33.88 31.39
CA ILE A 427 14.77 -32.76 30.97
C ILE A 427 15.32 -31.41 31.43
N ALA A 428 15.85 -31.36 32.65
CA ALA A 428 16.44 -30.14 33.24
C ALA A 428 17.76 -29.77 32.56
N CYS A 429 18.60 -30.75 32.24
CA CYS A 429 19.91 -30.53 31.62
C CYS A 429 19.79 -30.25 30.11
N ASP A 430 19.03 -31.07 29.37
CA ASP A 430 19.08 -31.06 27.89
C ASP A 430 18.00 -30.20 27.23
N LYS A 431 16.84 -29.99 27.89
CA LYS A 431 15.66 -29.37 27.25
C LYS A 431 15.31 -27.97 27.76
N HIS A 432 15.89 -27.52 28.87
CA HIS A 432 15.56 -26.23 29.49
C HIS A 432 16.83 -25.48 29.87
N ASP A 433 16.87 -24.18 29.58
CA ASP A 433 18.06 -23.36 29.83
C ASP A 433 18.25 -23.06 31.31
N PHE A 434 17.16 -22.84 32.05
CA PHE A 434 17.17 -22.55 33.48
C PHE A 434 16.18 -23.42 34.24
N VAL A 435 16.48 -23.69 35.52
CA VAL A 435 15.61 -24.42 36.44
C VAL A 435 15.68 -23.80 37.82
N TRP A 436 14.53 -23.39 38.35
CA TRP A 436 14.43 -22.78 39.68
C TRP A 436 13.16 -23.24 40.40
N LYS A 437 13.18 -23.12 41.72
CA LYS A 437 12.05 -23.39 42.61
C LYS A 437 11.67 -22.10 43.30
N GLY A 438 10.41 -21.69 43.21
CA GLY A 438 9.92 -20.45 43.81
C GLY A 438 8.49 -20.54 44.33
N LYS A 439 8.04 -19.49 45.02
CA LYS A 439 6.66 -19.31 45.47
C LYS A 439 6.01 -18.16 44.69
N VAL A 440 4.78 -18.34 44.24
CA VAL A 440 4.01 -17.27 43.58
C VAL A 440 3.64 -16.20 44.62
N VAL A 441 3.99 -14.95 44.34
CA VAL A 441 3.76 -13.78 45.21
C VAL A 441 2.50 -13.03 44.78
N SER A 442 2.32 -12.79 43.48
CA SER A 442 1.16 -12.08 42.95
C SER A 442 0.76 -12.60 41.57
N LYS A 443 -0.51 -12.35 41.23
CA LYS A 443 -1.11 -12.70 39.94
C LYS A 443 -1.91 -11.50 39.45
N TYR A 444 -1.66 -11.06 38.22
CA TYR A 444 -2.43 -9.98 37.60
C TYR A 444 -2.61 -10.24 36.10
N VAL A 445 -3.59 -9.57 35.48
CA VAL A 445 -3.92 -9.74 34.07
C VAL A 445 -3.78 -8.40 33.36
N THR A 446 -2.97 -8.34 32.31
CA THR A 446 -2.75 -7.14 31.52
C THR A 446 -2.70 -7.52 30.05
N THR A 447 -3.37 -6.77 29.17
CA THR A 447 -3.32 -7.01 27.70
C THR A 447 -3.67 -8.45 27.27
N GLY A 448 -4.54 -9.14 28.02
CA GLY A 448 -4.94 -10.53 27.73
C GLY A 448 -3.95 -11.61 28.21
N TYR A 449 -2.84 -11.22 28.84
CA TYR A 449 -1.86 -12.15 29.44
C TYR A 449 -2.01 -12.23 30.96
N ARG A 450 -1.77 -13.43 31.52
CA ARG A 450 -1.72 -13.64 32.97
C ARG A 450 -0.27 -13.59 33.43
N HIS A 451 0.06 -12.57 34.21
CA HIS A 451 1.37 -12.39 34.82
C HIS A 451 1.43 -13.08 36.18
N LEU A 452 2.52 -13.82 36.41
CA LEU A 452 2.81 -14.50 37.67
C LEU A 452 4.15 -13.99 38.19
N VAL A 453 4.13 -13.34 39.35
CA VAL A 453 5.36 -12.90 40.02
C VAL A 453 5.80 -14.01 40.98
N PHE A 454 7.04 -14.46 40.85
CA PHE A 454 7.61 -15.50 41.70
C PHE A 454 8.72 -14.93 42.58
N ASN A 455 8.77 -15.37 43.83
CA ASN A 455 9.96 -15.25 44.66
C ASN A 455 10.76 -16.55 44.55
N ILE A 456 11.99 -16.46 44.04
CA ILE A 456 12.85 -17.62 43.82
C ILE A 456 13.47 -18.06 45.15
N SER A 457 13.20 -19.30 45.54
CA SER A 457 13.71 -19.89 46.80
C SER A 457 14.98 -20.73 46.62
N LEU A 458 15.17 -21.31 45.43
CA LEU A 458 16.35 -22.13 45.11
C LEU A 458 16.57 -22.11 43.60
N VAL A 459 17.81 -21.83 43.20
CA VAL A 459 18.27 -21.97 41.81
C VAL A 459 18.92 -23.34 41.66
N ILE A 460 18.48 -24.11 40.68
CA ILE A 460 18.95 -25.49 40.41
C ILE A 460 19.85 -25.51 39.17
N LYS A 461 19.51 -24.71 38.15
CA LYS A 461 20.30 -24.47 36.93
C LYS A 461 20.15 -23.01 36.52
N GLU A 462 21.27 -22.32 36.37
CA GLU A 462 21.32 -20.96 35.83
C GLU A 462 21.27 -21.01 34.30
N GLY A 463 20.55 -20.05 33.69
CA GLY A 463 20.51 -19.88 32.23
C GLY A 463 21.58 -18.92 31.74
N GLU A 464 21.80 -18.87 30.42
CA GLU A 464 22.86 -18.06 29.77
C GLU A 464 22.82 -16.55 30.06
N HIS A 465 21.70 -16.02 30.58
CA HIS A 465 21.51 -14.60 30.90
C HIS A 465 21.63 -14.25 32.39
N SER A 466 22.18 -15.12 33.25
CA SER A 466 22.26 -14.85 34.69
C SER A 466 23.13 -13.62 35.08
N ASN A 467 23.98 -13.13 34.17
CA ASN A 467 24.90 -12.01 34.42
C ASN A 467 24.45 -10.64 33.82
N ALA A 468 23.22 -10.49 33.35
CA ALA A 468 22.77 -9.27 32.66
C ALA A 468 21.72 -8.46 33.43
N VAL A 469 21.82 -8.40 34.76
CA VAL A 469 21.07 -7.43 35.57
C VAL A 469 22.07 -6.58 36.36
N ASP A 470 22.74 -5.69 35.64
CA ASP A 470 23.34 -4.52 36.25
C ASP A 470 22.20 -3.52 36.48
N LEU A 471 21.76 -3.38 37.73
CA LEU A 471 20.81 -2.36 38.16
C LEU A 471 21.54 -1.02 38.23
N SER A 472 21.78 -0.41 37.07
CA SER A 472 22.09 1.01 36.96
C SER A 472 21.55 1.57 35.65
N GLU A 473 20.28 1.96 35.65
CA GLU A 473 19.76 3.22 35.09
C GLU A 473 18.32 3.47 35.56
#